data_AF-A0A1M3MZQ7-F1
#
_entry.id   AF-A0A1M3MZQ7-F1
#
_cell.length_a   1.000
_cell.length_b   1.000
_cell.length_c   1.000
_cell.angle_alpha   90.00
_cell.angle_beta   90.00
_cell.angle_gamma   90.00
#
_symmetry.space_group_name_H-M   'P 1'
#
loop_
_entity.id
_entity.type
_entity.pdbx_description
1 polymer ?
#
loop_
_entity_poly.entity_id
_entity_poly.type
_entity_poly.pdbx_seq_one_letter_code
_entity_poly.pdbx_strand_id
1 'polypeptide(L)'
;MEGRSTNAEALSDNPEVDDAVRHAVATVLTPKQREAVELFFFEGFSQSEIARRLGVSQQVIQKRIFGAQRRGVFVGGAVAKLRKVLAPLASRTTGATASSS
;
A
#
# COMPACT_ATOMS: atom_id res chain seq x y z
N MET A 1 1.53 -24.92 -11.43
CA MET A 1 1.28 -23.84 -10.45
C MET A 1 0.70 -22.69 -11.25
N GLU A 2 -0.62 -22.71 -11.37
CA GLU A 2 -1.38 -21.92 -12.35
C GLU A 2 -1.34 -20.43 -12.05
N GLY A 3 -1.38 -19.65 -13.13
CA GLY A 3 -1.29 -18.20 -13.12
C GLY A 3 -2.35 -17.57 -12.23
N ARG A 4 -1.89 -16.87 -11.19
CA ARG A 4 -2.65 -15.77 -10.62
C ARG A 4 -2.59 -14.63 -11.63
N SER A 5 -3.51 -14.61 -12.59
CA SER A 5 -3.86 -13.37 -13.28
C SER A 5 -4.28 -12.36 -12.21
N THR A 6 -3.37 -11.46 -11.86
CA THR A 6 -3.63 -10.43 -10.88
C THR A 6 -4.51 -9.37 -11.52
N ASN A 7 -5.63 -9.09 -10.87
CA ASN A 7 -6.53 -7.95 -11.08
C ASN A 7 -5.83 -6.57 -10.91
N ALA A 8 -4.50 -6.52 -10.93
CA ALA A 8 -3.66 -5.34 -10.69
C ALA A 8 -3.38 -4.57 -11.99
N GLU A 9 -3.27 -5.23 -13.14
CA GLU A 9 -2.95 -4.55 -14.42
C GLU A 9 -4.04 -3.56 -14.83
N ALA A 10 -5.31 -3.86 -14.56
CA ALA A 10 -6.44 -2.98 -14.90
C ALA A 10 -6.56 -1.72 -14.02
N LEU A 11 -5.83 -1.64 -12.89
CA LEU A 11 -5.83 -0.46 -12.00
C LEU A 11 -4.70 0.52 -12.33
N SER A 12 -3.74 0.11 -13.17
CA SER A 12 -2.49 0.84 -13.47
C SER A 12 -2.63 1.99 -14.47
N ASP A 13 -3.71 2.02 -15.26
CA ASP A 13 -3.90 3.00 -16.35
C ASP A 13 -4.79 4.19 -15.95
N ASN A 14 -4.94 4.47 -14.65
CA ASN A 14 -5.65 5.67 -14.18
C ASN A 14 -4.66 6.64 -13.49
N PRO A 15 -4.17 7.68 -14.20
CA PRO A 15 -3.20 8.63 -13.64
C PRO A 15 -3.75 9.38 -12.42
N GLU A 16 -5.07 9.63 -12.35
CA GLU A 16 -5.68 10.26 -11.18
C GLU A 16 -5.58 9.38 -9.93
N VAL A 17 -5.67 8.05 -10.10
CA VAL A 17 -5.52 7.09 -9.01
C VAL A 17 -4.06 7.02 -8.57
N ASP A 18 -3.10 7.00 -9.49
CA ASP A 18 -1.67 7.02 -9.16
C ASP A 18 -1.29 8.30 -8.40
N ASP A 19 -1.72 9.47 -8.89
CA ASP A 19 -1.47 10.76 -8.23
C ASP A 19 -2.08 10.80 -6.83
N ALA A 20 -3.31 10.29 -6.67
CA ALA A 20 -3.95 10.22 -5.36
C ALA A 20 -3.21 9.28 -4.39
N VAL A 21 -2.71 8.14 -4.88
CA VAL A 21 -1.90 7.20 -4.08
C VAL A 21 -0.60 7.87 -3.65
N ARG A 22 0.14 8.49 -4.57
CA ARG A 22 1.39 9.21 -4.28
C ARG A 22 1.17 10.34 -3.29
N HIS A 23 0.13 11.14 -3.49
CA HIS A 23 -0.24 12.23 -2.58
C HIS A 23 -0.56 11.70 -1.18
N ALA A 24 -1.34 10.61 -1.06
CA ALA A 24 -1.68 10.02 0.22
C ALA A 24 -0.44 9.48 0.97
N VAL A 25 0.50 8.84 0.26
CA VAL A 25 1.79 8.39 0.82
C VAL A 25 2.60 9.58 1.35
N ALA A 26 2.63 10.68 0.60
CA ALA A 26 3.37 11.89 0.91
C ALA A 26 2.76 12.76 2.04
N THR A 27 1.48 12.58 2.38
CA THR A 27 0.79 13.48 3.32
C THR A 27 0.25 12.79 4.56
N VAL A 28 -0.16 11.52 4.47
CA VAL A 28 -0.87 10.85 5.55
C VAL A 28 0.04 9.96 6.40
N LEU A 29 1.14 9.46 5.84
CA LEU A 29 2.06 8.56 6.53
C LEU A 29 3.08 9.32 7.37
N THR A 30 3.44 8.73 8.52
CA THR A 30 4.62 9.21 9.27
C THR A 30 5.90 8.98 8.44
N PRO A 31 7.00 9.73 8.66
CA PRO A 31 8.23 9.57 7.89
C PRO A 31 8.73 8.11 7.81
N LYS A 32 8.71 7.40 8.95
CA LYS A 32 9.13 6.00 9.04
C LYS A 32 8.20 5.02 8.29
N GLN A 33 6.90 5.35 8.21
CA GLN A 33 5.94 4.56 7.45
C GLN A 33 6.09 4.80 5.96
N ARG A 34 6.27 6.06 5.56
CA ARG A 34 6.50 6.46 4.18
C ARG A 34 7.74 5.78 3.62
N GLU A 35 8.88 5.91 4.30
CA GLU A 35 10.15 5.29 3.88
C GLU A 35 10.00 3.77 3.68
N ALA A 36 9.30 3.07 4.59
CA ALA A 36 9.06 1.64 4.44
C ALA A 36 8.10 1.31 3.28
N VAL A 37 7.13 2.18 2.98
CA VAL A 37 6.19 2.01 1.86
C VAL A 37 6.86 2.27 0.52
N GLU A 38 7.66 3.33 0.41
CA GLU A 38 8.43 3.68 -0.79
C GLU A 38 9.38 2.55 -1.16
N LEU A 39 10.22 2.12 -0.21
CA LEU A 39 11.16 1.02 -0.44
C LEU A 39 10.46 -0.29 -0.83
N PHE A 40 9.31 -0.61 -0.22
CA PHE A 40 8.65 -1.90 -0.45
C PHE A 40 7.81 -1.92 -1.74
N PHE A 41 6.96 -0.90 -1.96
CA PHE A 41 5.99 -0.91 -3.07
C PHE A 41 6.48 -0.19 -4.31
N PHE A 42 7.35 0.83 -4.18
CA PHE A 42 7.81 1.62 -5.32
C PHE A 42 9.19 1.15 -5.80
N GLU A 43 10.07 0.78 -4.87
CA GLU A 43 11.43 0.31 -5.20
C GLU A 43 11.55 -1.22 -5.20
N GLY A 44 10.54 -1.95 -4.71
CA GLY A 44 10.47 -3.41 -4.80
C GLY A 44 11.37 -4.17 -3.82
N PHE A 45 11.92 -3.53 -2.78
CA PHE A 45 12.72 -4.22 -1.78
C PHE A 45 11.88 -5.16 -0.90
N SER A 46 12.45 -6.30 -0.53
CA SER A 46 11.87 -7.17 0.49
C SER A 46 11.98 -6.55 1.90
N GLN A 47 11.12 -6.99 2.83
CA GLN A 47 11.15 -6.50 4.21
C GLN A 47 12.49 -6.75 4.92
N SER A 48 13.20 -7.82 4.58
CA SER A 48 14.51 -8.16 5.14
C SER A 48 15.62 -7.25 4.61
N GLU A 49 15.57 -6.87 3.33
CA GLU A 49 16.51 -5.90 2.74
C GLU A 49 16.30 -4.51 3.34
N ILE A 50 15.04 -4.09 3.48
CA ILE A 50 14.69 -2.82 4.13
C ILE A 50 15.18 -2.83 5.59
N ALA A 51 14.96 -3.92 6.32
CA ALA A 51 15.40 -4.05 7.71
C ALA A 51 16.93 -3.88 7.85
N ARG A 52 17.71 -4.56 6.99
CA ARG A 52 19.17 -4.38 6.92
C ARG A 52 19.56 -2.95 6.59
N ARG A 53 18.92 -2.35 5.58
CA ARG A 53 19.22 -0.99 5.12
C ARG A 53 18.99 0.06 6.21
N LEU A 54 17.91 -0.11 6.98
CA LEU A 54 17.49 0.85 8.00
C LEU A 54 18.03 0.52 9.41
N GLY A 55 18.80 -0.55 9.58
CA GLY A 55 19.35 -0.95 10.87
C GLY A 55 18.29 -1.32 11.92
N VAL A 56 17.17 -1.91 11.50
CA VAL A 56 16.06 -2.34 12.38
C VAL A 56 15.69 -3.80 12.14
N SER A 57 14.83 -4.38 12.99
CA SER A 57 14.34 -5.74 12.76
C SER A 57 13.29 -5.79 11.65
N GLN A 58 13.19 -6.94 10.97
CA GLN A 58 12.14 -7.19 9.97
C GLN A 58 10.73 -7.00 10.56
N GLN A 59 10.52 -7.35 11.83
CA GLN A 59 9.25 -7.15 12.53
C GLN A 59 8.88 -5.66 12.66
N VAL A 60 9.86 -4.77 12.82
CA VAL A 60 9.61 -3.32 12.83
C VAL A 60 9.14 -2.86 11.44
N ILE A 61 9.73 -3.37 10.36
CA ILE A 61 9.29 -3.06 8.99
C ILE A 61 7.88 -3.59 8.74
N GLN A 62 7.61 -4.84 9.10
CA GLN A 62 6.27 -5.43 9.02
C GLN A 62 5.23 -4.56 9.74
N LYS A 63 5.51 -4.11 10.96
CA LYS A 63 4.60 -3.26 11.74
C LYS A 63 4.41 -1.87 11.13
N ARG A 64 5.45 -1.30 10.52
CA ARG A 64 5.34 -0.01 9.81
C ARG A 64 4.40 -0.14 8.61
N ILE A 65 4.52 -1.21 7.83
CA ILE A 65 3.73 -1.43 6.62
C ILE A 65 2.31 -1.90 6.97
N PHE A 66 2.17 -3.00 7.71
CA PHE A 66 0.91 -3.72 7.91
C PHE A 66 0.27 -3.52 9.29
N GLY A 67 0.96 -2.87 10.22
CA GLY A 67 0.50 -2.69 11.59
C GLY A 67 0.82 -3.86 12.50
N ALA A 68 0.37 -3.79 13.74
CA ALA A 68 0.57 -4.84 14.74
C ALA A 68 -0.73 -5.60 14.99
N GLN A 69 -0.64 -6.92 15.14
CA GLN A 69 -1.80 -7.72 15.53
C GLN A 69 -2.14 -7.45 17.00
N ARG A 70 -3.39 -7.08 17.27
CA ARG A 70 -3.97 -6.91 18.60
C ARG A 70 -5.34 -7.58 18.63
N ARG A 71 -5.53 -8.57 19.52
CA ARG A 71 -6.81 -9.30 19.67
C ARG A 71 -7.36 -9.83 18.33
N GLY A 72 -6.48 -10.38 17.49
CA GLY A 72 -6.84 -10.91 16.17
C GLY A 72 -6.94 -9.87 15.05
N VAL A 73 -6.91 -8.57 15.33
CA VAL A 73 -7.05 -7.49 14.33
C VAL A 73 -5.72 -6.78 14.12
N PHE A 74 -5.37 -6.44 12.88
CA PHE A 74 -4.24 -5.56 12.59
C PHE A 74 -4.60 -4.11 12.89
N VAL A 75 -3.86 -3.49 13.81
CA VAL A 75 -4.06 -2.10 14.21
C VAL A 75 -2.83 -1.27 13.83
N GLY A 76 -3.09 -0.11 13.23
CA GLY A 76 -2.07 0.78 12.72
C GLY A 76 -1.48 0.31 11.38
N GLY A 77 -0.26 0.75 11.08
CA GLY A 77 0.40 0.46 9.80
C GLY A 77 0.01 1.43 8.68
N ALA A 78 0.88 1.52 7.69
CA ALA A 78 0.70 2.39 6.54
C ALA A 78 -0.48 1.94 5.68
N VAL A 79 -0.59 0.64 5.38
CA VAL A 79 -1.61 0.10 4.48
C VAL A 79 -3.03 0.35 5.00
N ALA A 80 -3.27 0.15 6.30
CA ALA A 80 -4.58 0.42 6.90
C ALA A 80 -4.94 1.92 6.80
N LYS A 81 -3.95 2.80 6.96
CA LYS A 81 -4.13 4.25 6.87
C LYS A 81 -4.43 4.70 5.44
N LEU A 82 -3.66 4.19 4.47
CA LEU A 82 -3.85 4.45 3.04
C LEU A 82 -5.22 3.94 2.57
N ARG A 83 -5.60 2.71 2.95
CA ARG A 83 -6.92 2.15 2.63
C ARG A 83 -8.06 3.04 3.12
N LYS A 84 -7.96 3.58 4.34
CA LYS A 84 -9.00 4.46 4.90
C LYS A 84 -9.19 5.74 4.08
N VAL A 85 -8.09 6.38 3.65
CA VAL A 85 -8.17 7.66 2.91
C VAL A 85 -8.47 7.47 1.43
N LEU A 86 -8.06 6.34 0.85
CA LEU A 86 -8.28 6.01 -0.57
C LEU A 86 -9.59 5.24 -0.83
N ALA A 87 -10.29 4.75 0.20
CA ALA A 87 -11.55 4.02 0.05
C ALA A 87 -12.59 4.73 -0.85
N PRO A 88 -12.78 6.07 -0.77
CA PRO A 88 -13.73 6.76 -1.64
C PRO A 88 -13.35 6.74 -3.12
N LEU A 89 -12.05 6.65 -3.45
CA LEU A 89 -11.55 6.56 -4.82
C LEU A 89 -11.80 5.17 -5.38
N ALA A 90 -11.51 4.13 -4.58
CA ALA A 90 -11.69 2.74 -4.98
C ALA A 90 -13.13 2.39 -5.36
N SER A 91 -14.13 3.00 -4.69
CA SER A 91 -15.55 2.79 -5.00
C SER A 91 -16.02 3.51 -6.28
N ARG A 92 -15.29 4.52 -6.76
CA ARG A 92 -15.62 5.24 -8.00
C ARG A 92 -15.16 4.48 -9.23
N THR A 93 -13.98 3.85 -9.15
CA THR A 93 -13.40 3.10 -10.26
C THR A 93 -14.20 1.85 -10.61
N THR A 94 -14.75 1.14 -9.62
CA THR A 94 -15.59 -0.05 -9.86
C THR A 94 -16.94 0.26 -10.53
N GLY A 95 -17.44 1.49 -10.42
CA GLY A 95 -18.66 1.92 -11.11
C GLY A 95 -18.42 2.33 -12.57
N ALA A 96 -17.23 2.86 -12.88
CA ALA A 96 -16.89 3.35 -14.22
C ALA A 96 -16.67 2.23 -15.24
N THR A 97 -16.23 1.04 -14.81
CA THR A 97 -15.99 -0.10 -15.71
C THR A 97 -17.27 -0.79 -16.21
N ALA A 98 -18.45 -0.43 -15.67
CA ALA A 98 -19.72 -1.08 -16.01
C ALA A 98 -20.55 -0.36 -17.11
N SER A 99 -20.08 0.78 -17.64
CA SER A 99 -20.82 1.59 -18.63
C SER A 99 -20.17 1.65 -20.02
N SER A 100 -19.33 0.68 -20.37
CA SER A 100 -18.73 0.57 -21.71
C SER A 100 -19.18 -0.71 -22.40
N SER A 101 -20.43 -0.78 -22.86
CA SER A 101 -20.94 -1.74 -23.86
C SER A 101 -22.27 -1.24 -24.44
#